data_AF-A0A2V8JWL9-F1
#
_entry.id   AF-A0A2V8JWL9-F1
#
_cell.length_a   1.000
_cell.length_b   1.000
_cell.length_c   1.000
_cell.angle_alpha   90.00
_cell.angle_beta   90.00
_cell.angle_gamma   90.00
#
_symmetry.space_group_name_H-M   'P 1'
#
loop_
_entity.id
_entity.type
_entity.pdbx_description
1 polymer ?
#
loop_
_entity_poly.entity_id
_entity_poly.type
_entity_poly.pdbx_seq_one_letter_code
_entity_poly.pdbx_strand_id
1 'polypeptide(L)'
;IRTDNDPQGRIAPLYQYGDTIHWVKGKHQVKLGGTLRFVSGNAFDSFNVVPRVQFGVGNDLLGIIGVDSTSIPGLGANEGTAQALLTDLSGSVDNVLQAFNAAGKTDLTFQQGITRQRTWRQREFNLFFQDDFRLKPSLTLNFGARYEFYGVPWEANGRAAGLVGGSNGLFGVSGTSWSDLYEPGLDKGSLTTVQLVGRNSSNPNTSLYASDLSNIGPVAGLSWSIPYFGKDKTVLRAGYSINYERNAFVLTDNVSGNEPGLRTETFFTSDNFLDLTRIQLPLQPEGRPLDVVPLTDRSQVVSAFQNNLRTPYTQNWNLSVQRVFRGNLTLDVRYVGTKGTKLLRTVNINEVNIFENGLLQAFQTTQAGGNAPLMDRLFFGIDLGLGRINGRTVTGSDSLRANSTTRVLLANNDVGSFADFVNTAQVGDERGALLRFAGLPENWIVVNPQFAGARFVGNFS
;
A
#
# COMPACT_ATOMS: atom_id res chain seq x y z
N ILE A 1 -22.32 -22.84 11.74
CA ILE A 1 -21.73 -21.83 12.66
C ILE A 1 -20.85 -20.92 11.80
N ARG A 2 -21.25 -19.67 11.54
CA ARG A 2 -20.41 -18.69 10.83
C ARG A 2 -19.21 -18.35 11.70
N THR A 3 -18.07 -18.99 11.46
CA THR A 3 -16.79 -18.61 12.07
C THR A 3 -16.10 -17.59 11.14
N ASP A 4 -16.66 -16.39 11.05
CA ASP A 4 -16.07 -15.30 10.27
C ASP A 4 -14.93 -14.60 11.03
N ASN A 5 -14.67 -15.00 12.28
CA ASN A 5 -13.65 -14.39 13.14
C ASN A 5 -12.47 -15.34 13.36
N ASP A 6 -11.41 -15.17 12.57
CA ASP A 6 -10.13 -15.79 12.90
C ASP A 6 -9.45 -15.06 14.07
N PRO A 7 -8.74 -15.78 14.96
CA PRO A 7 -7.98 -15.17 16.03
C PRO A 7 -6.97 -14.15 15.51
N GLN A 8 -6.91 -13.01 16.18
CA GLN A 8 -5.92 -11.98 15.95
C GLN A 8 -5.58 -11.30 17.28
N GLY A 9 -4.38 -10.74 17.39
CA GLY A 9 -3.95 -10.08 18.61
C GLY A 9 -2.71 -9.22 18.41
N ARG A 10 -2.53 -8.24 19.31
CA ARG A 10 -1.38 -7.36 19.30
C ARG A 10 -0.94 -6.97 20.71
N ILE A 11 0.37 -7.00 20.94
CA ILE A 11 1.04 -6.50 22.15
C ILE A 11 2.13 -5.53 21.71
N ALA A 12 2.11 -4.30 22.22
CA ALA A 12 3.03 -3.24 21.79
C ALA A 12 3.74 -2.55 22.97
N PRO A 13 4.74 -3.20 23.58
CA PRO A 13 5.45 -2.62 24.71
C PRO A 13 6.39 -1.50 24.24
N LEU A 14 6.50 -0.47 25.08
CA LEU A 14 7.39 0.67 24.90
C LEU A 14 8.21 0.84 26.18
N TYR A 15 9.54 0.76 26.06
CA TYR A 15 10.44 1.11 27.15
C TYR A 15 11.11 2.44 26.85
N GLN A 16 11.15 3.34 27.83
CA GLN A 16 11.72 4.67 27.70
C GLN A 16 12.67 4.95 28.86
N TYR A 17 13.87 5.42 28.54
CA TYR A 17 14.85 5.95 29.50
C TYR A 17 15.15 7.38 29.11
N GLY A 18 15.00 8.33 30.03
CA GLY A 18 15.28 9.72 29.76
C GLY A 18 15.75 10.45 30.99
N ASP A 19 16.49 11.52 30.76
CA ASP A 19 16.97 12.42 31.80
C ASP A 19 16.88 13.87 31.31
N THR A 20 16.75 14.80 32.24
CA THR A 20 16.66 16.23 31.96
C THR A 20 17.32 17.02 33.07
N ILE A 21 18.25 17.88 32.67
CA ILE A 21 18.95 18.80 33.54
C ILE A 21 18.33 20.18 33.37
N HIS A 22 18.02 20.81 34.50
CA HIS A 22 17.57 22.19 34.60
C HIS A 22 18.66 23.01 35.28
N TRP A 23 19.13 24.06 34.60
CA TRP A 23 20.15 24.94 35.13
C TRP A 23 19.75 26.41 34.99
N VAL A 24 19.66 27.09 36.12
CA VAL A 24 19.37 28.52 36.17
C VAL A 24 20.63 29.26 36.59
N LYS A 25 21.09 30.18 35.73
CA LYS A 25 22.25 31.03 36.02
C LYS A 25 22.06 32.43 35.46
N GLY A 26 21.93 33.40 36.35
CA GLY A 26 21.75 34.81 35.98
C GLY A 26 20.52 35.02 35.11
N LYS A 27 20.72 35.45 33.86
CA LYS A 27 19.65 35.73 32.89
C LYS A 27 19.20 34.50 32.10
N HIS A 28 19.81 33.34 32.30
CA HIS A 28 19.58 32.13 31.52
C HIS A 28 18.85 31.08 32.36
N GLN A 29 17.89 30.41 31.72
CA GLN A 29 17.28 29.18 32.22
C GLN A 29 17.44 28.11 31.15
N VAL A 30 18.48 27.30 31.32
CA VAL A 30 18.87 26.27 30.38
C VAL A 30 18.20 24.96 30.77
N LYS A 31 17.66 24.27 29.77
CA LYS A 31 17.19 22.88 29.86
C LYS A 31 17.92 22.07 28.80
N LEU A 32 18.53 20.97 29.21
CA LEU A 32 19.08 20.00 28.29
C LEU A 32 18.72 18.60 28.73
N GLY A 33 18.57 17.69 27.80
CA GLY A 33 18.19 16.33 28.13
C GLY A 33 18.13 15.43 26.92
N GLY A 34 17.77 14.19 27.16
CA GLY A 34 17.68 13.19 26.12
C GLY A 34 16.81 12.03 26.52
N THR A 35 16.43 11.23 25.53
CA THR A 35 15.61 10.05 25.76
C THR A 35 15.96 8.97 24.74
N LEU A 36 16.12 7.75 25.24
CA LEU A 36 16.19 6.52 24.46
C LEU A 36 14.84 5.80 24.55
N ARG A 37 14.31 5.36 23.41
CA ARG A 37 13.09 4.54 23.36
C ARG A 37 13.35 3.24 22.63
N PHE A 38 12.84 2.16 23.21
CA PHE A 38 12.81 0.82 22.62
C PHE A 38 11.35 0.47 22.36
N VAL A 39 10.98 0.53 21.09
CA VAL A 39 9.60 0.34 20.65
C VAL A 39 9.49 -1.06 20.06
N SER A 40 8.50 -1.82 20.51
CA SER A 40 8.21 -3.16 19.99
C SER A 40 6.72 -3.31 19.71
N GLY A 41 6.39 -4.08 18.68
CA GLY A 41 5.02 -4.46 18.36
C GLY A 41 5.00 -5.90 17.89
N ASN A 42 4.39 -6.79 18.65
CA ASN A 42 4.14 -8.17 18.28
C ASN A 42 2.66 -8.30 17.91
N ALA A 43 2.37 -8.61 16.65
CA ALA A 43 1.02 -8.83 16.16
C ALA A 43 0.94 -10.19 15.45
N PHE A 44 -0.21 -10.83 15.55
CA PHE A 44 -0.53 -12.02 14.78
C PHE A 44 -1.98 -11.99 14.28
N ASP A 45 -2.21 -12.66 13.17
CA ASP A 45 -3.53 -13.06 12.69
C ASP A 45 -3.48 -14.49 12.16
N SER A 46 -4.61 -15.18 12.24
CA SER A 46 -4.77 -16.56 11.78
C SER A 46 -5.63 -16.65 10.51
N PHE A 47 -5.66 -15.60 9.69
CA PHE A 47 -6.60 -15.51 8.57
C PHE A 47 -6.43 -16.66 7.57
N ASN A 48 -7.49 -17.46 7.43
CA ASN A 48 -7.59 -18.63 6.54
C ASN A 48 -6.59 -19.76 6.82
N VAL A 49 -5.87 -19.72 7.95
CA VAL A 49 -4.87 -20.74 8.31
C VAL A 49 -5.52 -22.10 8.58
N VAL A 50 -6.75 -22.08 9.11
CA VAL A 50 -7.64 -23.23 9.19
C VAL A 50 -8.44 -23.30 7.87
N PRO A 51 -8.58 -24.48 7.23
CA PRO A 51 -9.35 -24.60 6.00
C PRO A 51 -10.77 -24.05 6.16
N ARG A 52 -11.19 -23.22 5.21
CA ARG A 52 -12.56 -22.71 5.10
C ARG A 52 -13.26 -23.43 3.97
N VAL A 53 -14.42 -24.01 4.27
CA VAL A 53 -15.30 -24.60 3.27
C VAL A 53 -16.42 -23.61 3.02
N GLN A 54 -16.57 -23.19 1.77
CA GLN A 54 -17.71 -22.39 1.31
C GLN A 54 -18.72 -23.32 0.64
N PHE A 55 -19.97 -23.28 1.11
CA PHE A 55 -21.06 -24.01 0.45
C PHE A 55 -21.61 -23.21 -0.74
N GLY A 56 -22.01 -23.94 -1.78
CA GLY A 56 -22.54 -23.39 -3.02
C GLY A 56 -22.38 -24.39 -4.16
N VAL A 57 -22.60 -23.92 -5.39
CA VAL A 57 -22.48 -24.76 -6.60
C VAL A 57 -21.06 -24.80 -7.18
N GLY A 58 -20.19 -23.87 -6.80
CA GLY A 58 -18.83 -23.80 -7.34
C GLY A 58 -18.84 -23.64 -8.86
N ASN A 59 -17.94 -24.36 -9.53
CA ASN A 59 -17.84 -24.36 -10.99
C ASN A 59 -18.70 -25.46 -11.64
N ASP A 60 -19.65 -26.06 -10.91
CA ASP A 60 -20.53 -27.09 -11.47
C ASP A 60 -21.29 -26.55 -12.68
N LEU A 61 -20.97 -27.09 -13.85
CA LEU A 61 -21.54 -26.68 -15.14
C LEU A 61 -23.05 -26.94 -15.24
N LEU A 62 -23.58 -27.86 -14.43
CA LEU A 62 -25.02 -28.13 -14.38
C LEU A 62 -25.76 -27.17 -13.44
N GLY A 63 -25.06 -26.57 -12.48
CA GLY A 63 -25.61 -25.64 -11.50
C GLY A 63 -26.81 -26.19 -10.71
N ILE A 64 -27.69 -25.30 -10.26
CA ILE A 64 -28.92 -25.68 -9.57
C ILE A 64 -30.04 -25.90 -10.57
N ILE A 65 -30.60 -27.11 -10.59
CA ILE A 65 -31.71 -27.47 -11.46
C ILE A 65 -33.02 -27.46 -10.68
N GLY A 66 -34.04 -26.77 -11.20
CA GLY A 66 -35.41 -26.84 -10.69
C GLY A 66 -35.71 -25.97 -9.47
N VAL A 67 -34.75 -25.17 -9.00
CA VAL A 67 -34.94 -24.18 -7.92
C VAL A 67 -34.73 -22.78 -8.51
N ASP A 68 -35.69 -22.37 -9.32
CA ASP A 68 -35.73 -21.07 -9.98
C ASP A 68 -37.19 -20.61 -10.12
N SER A 69 -37.38 -19.33 -10.43
CA SER A 69 -38.70 -18.71 -10.53
C SER A 69 -39.55 -19.21 -11.71
N THR A 70 -38.96 -19.95 -12.65
CA THR A 70 -39.68 -20.62 -13.75
C THR A 70 -40.19 -22.00 -13.35
N SER A 71 -39.40 -22.72 -12.54
CA SER A 71 -39.69 -24.07 -12.04
C SER A 71 -40.63 -24.06 -10.83
N ILE A 72 -40.53 -23.03 -9.97
CA ILE A 72 -41.33 -22.89 -8.74
C ILE A 72 -42.11 -21.56 -8.77
N PRO A 73 -43.40 -21.57 -9.17
CA PRO A 73 -44.24 -20.38 -9.18
C PRO A 73 -44.33 -19.73 -7.80
N GLY A 74 -44.11 -18.41 -7.74
CA GLY A 74 -44.15 -17.63 -6.49
C GLY A 74 -42.82 -17.53 -5.74
N LEU A 75 -41.74 -18.14 -6.24
CA LEU A 75 -40.40 -18.05 -5.63
C LEU A 75 -39.84 -16.61 -5.70
N GLY A 76 -39.86 -16.00 -6.89
CA GLY A 76 -39.54 -14.59 -7.12
C GLY A 76 -38.21 -14.16 -6.48
N ALA A 77 -38.23 -13.09 -5.69
CA ALA A 77 -37.04 -12.54 -5.04
C ALA A 77 -36.36 -13.50 -4.04
N ASN A 78 -37.01 -14.60 -3.65
CA ASN A 78 -36.45 -15.59 -2.72
C ASN A 78 -35.61 -16.65 -3.41
N GLU A 79 -35.48 -16.63 -4.74
CA GLU A 79 -34.75 -17.63 -5.52
C GLU A 79 -33.33 -17.88 -5.00
N GLY A 80 -32.53 -16.82 -4.85
CA GLY A 80 -31.16 -16.94 -4.35
C GLY A 80 -31.09 -17.52 -2.93
N THR A 81 -32.06 -17.23 -2.06
CA THR A 81 -32.13 -17.81 -0.72
C THR A 81 -32.49 -19.29 -0.77
N ALA A 82 -33.44 -19.68 -1.63
CA ALA A 82 -33.83 -21.09 -1.79
C ALA A 82 -32.69 -21.92 -2.38
N GLN A 83 -31.96 -21.36 -3.34
CA GLN A 83 -30.76 -21.95 -3.91
C GLN A 83 -29.64 -22.12 -2.87
N ALA A 84 -29.36 -21.09 -2.07
CA ALA A 84 -28.38 -21.16 -0.99
C ALA A 84 -28.76 -22.21 0.07
N LEU A 85 -30.06 -22.29 0.42
CA LEU A 85 -30.58 -23.29 1.34
C LEU A 85 -30.40 -24.72 0.79
N LEU A 86 -30.65 -24.93 -0.52
CA LEU A 86 -30.40 -26.22 -1.15
C LEU A 86 -28.93 -26.62 -1.02
N THR A 87 -28.00 -25.73 -1.37
CA THR A 87 -26.55 -26.04 -1.32
C THR A 87 -26.05 -26.28 0.10
N ASP A 88 -26.61 -25.57 1.09
CA ASP A 88 -26.30 -25.79 2.51
C ASP A 88 -26.82 -27.15 3.00
N LEU A 89 -28.09 -27.48 2.71
CA LEU A 89 -28.71 -28.74 3.12
C LEU A 89 -28.13 -29.96 2.39
N SER A 90 -27.74 -29.81 1.13
CA SER A 90 -27.12 -30.89 0.35
C SER A 90 -25.62 -31.05 0.67
N GLY A 91 -25.04 -30.14 1.45
CA GLY A 91 -23.59 -30.10 1.70
C GLY A 91 -22.76 -29.87 0.43
N SER A 92 -23.35 -29.19 -0.57
CA SER A 92 -22.67 -28.83 -1.83
C SER A 92 -21.60 -27.80 -1.53
N VAL A 93 -20.36 -28.10 -1.89
CA VAL A 93 -19.20 -27.25 -1.67
C VAL A 93 -18.89 -26.48 -2.95
N ASP A 94 -18.83 -25.16 -2.82
CA ASP A 94 -18.37 -24.26 -3.86
C ASP A 94 -16.85 -24.33 -3.98
N ASN A 95 -16.16 -24.03 -2.88
CA ASN A 95 -14.71 -24.07 -2.82
C ASN A 95 -14.21 -24.31 -1.39
N VAL A 96 -12.94 -24.71 -1.32
CA VAL A 96 -12.19 -24.74 -0.07
C VAL A 96 -10.98 -23.83 -0.20
N LEU A 97 -10.77 -22.96 0.79
CA LEU A 97 -9.62 -22.08 0.88
C LEU A 97 -8.78 -22.42 2.10
N GLN A 98 -7.46 -22.46 1.94
CA GLN A 98 -6.53 -22.52 3.05
C GLN A 98 -5.27 -21.70 2.78
N ALA A 99 -4.83 -20.95 3.79
CA ALA A 99 -3.58 -20.20 3.78
C ALA A 99 -2.45 -20.95 4.49
N PHE A 100 -1.24 -20.80 3.95
CA PHE A 100 -0.01 -21.32 4.51
C PHE A 100 1.00 -20.20 4.65
N ASN A 101 1.58 -20.06 5.84
CA ASN A 101 2.59 -19.04 6.12
C ASN A 101 3.98 -19.66 6.14
N ALA A 102 4.97 -18.93 5.62
CA ALA A 102 6.35 -19.35 5.67
C ALA A 102 6.93 -19.10 7.07
N ALA A 103 7.41 -20.16 7.71
CA ALA A 103 8.13 -20.08 8.97
C ALA A 103 9.63 -20.22 8.74
N GLY A 104 10.42 -19.77 9.73
CA GLY A 104 11.88 -19.82 9.67
C GLY A 104 12.53 -18.57 9.05
N LYS A 105 13.86 -18.66 8.94
CA LYS A 105 14.76 -17.63 8.42
C LYS A 105 15.64 -18.17 7.27
N THR A 106 16.07 -19.42 7.40
CA THR A 106 17.04 -20.06 6.50
C THR A 106 16.37 -21.16 5.67
N ASP A 107 15.67 -22.09 6.32
CA ASP A 107 14.90 -23.15 5.65
C ASP A 107 13.43 -22.75 5.54
N LEU A 108 13.15 -21.77 4.67
CA LEU A 108 11.79 -21.25 4.47
C LEU A 108 10.93 -22.30 3.76
N THR A 109 9.91 -22.80 4.46
CA THR A 109 8.87 -23.66 3.90
C THR A 109 7.50 -23.14 4.30
N PHE A 110 6.52 -23.30 3.41
CA PHE A 110 5.12 -23.04 3.75
C PHE A 110 4.65 -24.13 4.73
N GLN A 111 4.06 -23.71 5.85
CA GLN A 111 3.64 -24.60 6.91
C GLN A 111 2.17 -24.39 7.25
N GLN A 112 1.47 -25.50 7.49
CA GLN A 112 0.08 -25.51 7.93
C GLN A 112 -0.03 -25.02 9.39
N GLY A 113 -1.10 -24.31 9.73
CA GLY A 113 -1.44 -23.99 11.12
C GLY A 113 -0.61 -22.84 11.71
N ILE A 114 0.39 -22.35 10.99
CA ILE A 114 1.23 -21.23 11.43
C ILE A 114 0.49 -19.92 11.17
N THR A 115 0.35 -19.12 12.22
CA THR A 115 -0.24 -17.78 12.14
C THR A 115 0.72 -16.79 11.49
N ARG A 116 0.17 -15.76 10.87
CA ARG A 116 0.98 -14.67 10.33
C ARG A 116 1.41 -13.76 11.48
N GLN A 117 2.54 -14.08 12.09
CA GLN A 117 3.08 -13.34 13.24
C GLN A 117 4.29 -12.49 12.88
N ARG A 118 4.27 -11.21 13.30
CA ARG A 118 5.38 -10.27 13.15
C ARG A 118 5.68 -9.52 14.43
N THR A 119 6.96 -9.47 14.76
CA THR A 119 7.47 -8.68 15.89
C THR A 119 8.36 -7.56 15.36
N TRP A 120 7.76 -6.40 15.10
CA TRP A 120 8.47 -5.18 14.70
C TRP A 120 9.18 -4.56 15.90
N ARG A 121 10.42 -4.13 15.68
CA ARG A 121 11.24 -3.41 16.66
C ARG A 121 11.81 -2.15 16.05
N GLN A 122 11.91 -1.10 16.86
CA GLN A 122 12.54 0.17 16.51
C GLN A 122 13.25 0.75 17.71
N ARG A 123 14.38 1.41 17.45
CA ARG A 123 15.13 2.18 18.45
C ARG A 123 15.07 3.64 18.07
N GLU A 124 14.79 4.47 19.05
CA GLU A 124 14.75 5.91 18.88
C GLU A 124 15.66 6.56 19.91
N PHE A 125 16.20 7.69 19.50
CA PHE A 125 17.02 8.53 20.35
C PHE A 125 16.67 9.98 20.11
N ASN A 126 16.53 10.77 21.16
CA ASN A 126 16.44 12.20 21.03
C ASN A 126 17.31 12.91 22.05
N LEU A 127 17.79 14.09 21.64
CA LEU A 127 18.49 15.05 22.47
C LEU A 127 17.81 16.41 22.29
N PHE A 128 17.77 17.21 23.34
CA PHE A 128 17.31 18.58 23.23
C PHE A 128 18.14 19.53 24.08
N PHE A 129 18.14 20.78 23.64
CA PHE A 129 18.66 21.93 24.34
C PHE A 129 17.66 23.08 24.18
N GLN A 130 17.41 23.82 25.25
CA GLN A 130 16.59 25.03 25.25
C GLN A 130 17.18 26.02 26.25
N ASP A 131 17.18 27.30 25.90
CA ASP A 131 17.53 28.41 26.80
C ASP A 131 16.44 29.49 26.74
N ASP A 132 15.93 29.83 27.92
CA ASP A 132 15.10 31.02 28.14
C ASP A 132 16.00 32.16 28.64
N PHE A 133 16.38 33.03 27.71
CA PHE A 133 17.29 34.13 27.96
C PHE A 133 16.54 35.45 28.18
N ARG A 134 16.55 35.94 29.42
CA ARG A 134 15.99 37.25 29.78
C ARG A 134 16.96 38.37 29.45
N LEU A 135 17.01 38.78 28.19
CA LEU A 135 17.91 39.84 27.71
C LEU A 135 17.74 41.16 28.50
N LYS A 136 16.49 41.59 28.71
CA LYS A 136 16.08 42.71 29.57
C LYS A 136 14.76 42.37 30.29
N PRO A 137 14.35 43.08 31.36
CA PRO A 137 13.10 42.76 32.09
C PRO A 137 11.85 42.72 31.20
N SER A 138 11.85 43.43 30.08
CA SER A 138 10.76 43.47 29.12
C SER A 138 10.91 42.51 27.94
N LEU A 139 12.06 41.85 27.72
CA LEU A 139 12.30 41.00 26.56
C LEU A 139 12.99 39.70 26.97
N THR A 140 12.29 38.60 26.68
CA THR A 140 12.80 37.24 26.80
C THR A 140 12.93 36.64 25.40
N LEU A 141 14.07 36.02 25.13
CA LEU A 141 14.28 35.18 23.96
C LEU A 141 14.23 33.72 24.40
N ASN A 142 13.54 32.89 23.63
CA ASN A 142 13.53 31.45 23.78
C ASN A 142 14.20 30.87 22.54
N PHE A 143 15.25 30.08 22.71
CA PHE A 143 15.85 29.35 21.60
C PHE A 143 16.27 27.96 22.04
N GLY A 144 16.21 27.03 21.11
CA GLY A 144 16.52 25.65 21.36
C GLY A 144 16.60 24.83 20.09
N ALA A 145 17.02 23.59 20.25
CA ALA A 145 17.02 22.62 19.17
C ALA A 145 16.80 21.24 19.76
N ARG A 146 16.13 20.39 18.99
CA ARG A 146 15.92 18.99 19.31
C ARG A 146 16.42 18.13 18.16
N TYR A 147 17.29 17.18 18.45
CA TYR A 147 17.69 16.14 17.50
C TYR A 147 16.86 14.90 17.75
N GLU A 148 16.29 14.30 16.68
CA GLU A 148 15.45 13.11 16.78
C GLU A 148 15.89 12.02 15.80
N PHE A 149 16.51 10.97 16.28
CA PHE A 149 16.82 9.79 15.50
C PHE A 149 15.70 8.74 15.60
N TYR A 150 15.07 8.44 14.47
CA TYR A 150 14.15 7.33 14.30
C TYR A 150 14.84 6.20 13.53
N GLY A 151 15.25 5.14 14.22
CA GLY A 151 15.88 3.99 13.56
C GLY A 151 14.93 3.30 12.58
N VAL A 152 15.47 2.68 11.54
CA VAL A 152 14.68 1.89 10.59
C VAL A 152 14.10 0.66 11.33
N PRO A 153 12.78 0.43 11.32
CA PRO A 153 12.19 -0.75 11.92
C PRO A 153 12.76 -2.06 11.34
N TRP A 154 12.85 -3.10 12.17
CA TRP A 154 13.22 -4.45 11.73
C TRP A 154 12.33 -5.50 12.41
N GLU A 155 12.14 -6.64 11.75
CA GLU A 155 11.40 -7.77 12.31
C GLU A 155 12.34 -8.64 13.16
N ALA A 156 11.92 -8.99 14.38
CA ALA A 156 12.77 -9.62 15.38
C ALA A 156 13.21 -11.05 15.02
N ASN A 157 12.41 -11.76 14.23
CA ASN A 157 12.66 -13.13 13.77
C ASN A 157 13.21 -13.19 12.33
N GLY A 158 13.53 -12.03 11.73
CA GLY A 158 14.08 -11.94 10.38
C GLY A 158 13.05 -12.07 9.25
N ARG A 159 11.76 -11.91 9.53
CA ARG A 159 10.64 -12.09 8.57
C ARG A 159 10.18 -10.80 7.89
N ALA A 160 10.95 -9.72 7.96
CA ALA A 160 10.68 -8.53 7.15
C ALA A 160 11.04 -8.87 5.71
N ALA A 161 10.14 -8.60 4.76
CA ALA A 161 10.41 -8.73 3.34
C ALA A 161 10.62 -7.36 2.70
N GLY A 162 11.44 -7.30 1.66
CA GLY A 162 11.66 -6.12 0.85
C GLY A 162 12.23 -6.52 -0.51
N LEU A 163 12.31 -5.57 -1.44
CA LEU A 163 12.73 -5.87 -2.80
C LEU A 163 14.25 -5.89 -2.92
N VAL A 164 14.76 -6.76 -3.78
CA VAL A 164 16.14 -6.64 -4.28
C VAL A 164 16.28 -5.30 -4.99
N GLY A 165 17.25 -4.47 -4.59
CA GLY A 165 17.40 -3.09 -5.07
C GLY A 165 16.49 -2.06 -4.40
N GLY A 166 15.66 -2.46 -3.44
CA GLY A 166 14.73 -1.58 -2.72
C GLY A 166 13.68 -0.96 -3.64
N SER A 167 13.39 0.33 -3.49
CA SER A 167 12.37 1.01 -4.32
C SER A 167 12.64 0.97 -5.82
N ASN A 168 13.88 0.80 -6.23
CA ASN A 168 14.24 0.69 -7.65
C ASN A 168 13.76 -0.64 -8.25
N GLY A 169 13.60 -1.69 -7.44
CA GLY A 169 13.05 -2.96 -7.88
C GLY A 169 11.57 -2.88 -8.24
N LEU A 170 10.85 -1.81 -7.87
CA LEU A 170 9.44 -1.64 -8.22
C LEU A 170 9.19 -1.45 -9.72
N PHE A 171 10.18 -1.00 -10.48
CA PHE A 171 10.05 -0.75 -11.92
C PHE A 171 10.14 -2.03 -12.76
N GLY A 172 10.50 -3.16 -12.14
CA GLY A 172 10.50 -4.49 -12.77
C GLY A 172 11.30 -4.54 -14.06
N VAL A 173 10.75 -5.21 -15.07
CA VAL A 173 11.40 -5.36 -16.39
C VAL A 173 11.63 -4.03 -17.11
N SER A 174 10.84 -2.99 -16.81
CA SER A 174 10.98 -1.70 -17.50
C SER A 174 12.28 -0.98 -17.15
N GLY A 175 12.78 -1.09 -15.92
CA GLY A 175 13.97 -0.38 -15.50
C GLY A 175 14.14 -0.27 -13.99
N THR A 176 14.63 0.88 -13.52
CA THR A 176 14.97 1.09 -12.10
C THR A 176 14.64 2.49 -11.58
N SER A 177 14.02 3.35 -12.40
CA SER A 177 13.85 4.76 -12.10
C SER A 177 12.60 5.38 -12.73
N TRP A 178 12.21 6.56 -12.25
CA TRP A 178 11.06 7.32 -12.76
C TRP A 178 11.16 7.68 -14.25
N SER A 179 12.35 7.74 -14.83
CA SER A 179 12.51 7.96 -16.27
C SER A 179 12.16 6.73 -17.11
N ASP A 180 12.09 5.55 -16.49
CA ASP A 180 11.71 4.30 -17.18
C ASP A 180 10.17 4.10 -17.18
N LEU A 181 9.41 5.04 -16.59
CA LEU A 181 7.95 5.05 -16.68
C LEU A 181 7.51 5.45 -18.08
N TYR A 182 6.39 4.86 -18.52
CA TYR A 182 5.76 5.20 -19.80
C TYR A 182 6.65 4.98 -21.04
N GLU A 183 7.68 4.14 -20.94
CA GLU A 183 8.51 3.69 -22.06
C GLU A 183 8.14 2.24 -22.47
N PRO A 184 7.07 2.02 -23.23
CA PRO A 184 6.64 0.66 -23.60
C PRO A 184 7.68 -0.03 -24.47
N GLY A 185 8.04 -1.27 -24.15
CA GLY A 185 9.08 -2.03 -24.86
C GLY A 185 10.50 -1.80 -24.34
N LEU A 186 10.67 -0.94 -23.35
CA LEU A 186 11.92 -0.81 -22.63
C LEU A 186 12.16 -2.05 -21.75
N ASP A 187 13.27 -2.75 -21.97
CA ASP A 187 13.67 -3.92 -21.16
C ASP A 187 15.06 -3.67 -20.56
N LYS A 188 15.15 -2.64 -19.70
CA LYS A 188 16.39 -2.25 -19.01
C LYS A 188 16.51 -2.86 -17.61
N GLY A 189 15.43 -3.47 -17.12
CA GLY A 189 15.33 -3.98 -15.77
C GLY A 189 15.41 -5.50 -15.69
N SER A 190 14.78 -6.05 -14.65
CA SER A 190 14.66 -7.48 -14.43
C SER A 190 13.41 -7.76 -13.61
N LEU A 191 13.02 -9.03 -13.50
CA LEU A 191 11.91 -9.40 -12.62
C LEU A 191 12.17 -8.93 -11.19
N THR A 192 11.23 -8.15 -10.67
CA THR A 192 11.16 -7.78 -9.26
C THR A 192 11.18 -9.04 -8.41
N THR A 193 12.14 -9.07 -7.48
CA THR A 193 12.36 -10.20 -6.59
C THR A 193 12.23 -9.72 -5.14
N VAL A 194 11.48 -10.47 -4.34
CA VAL A 194 11.31 -10.23 -2.91
C VAL A 194 12.35 -11.04 -2.14
N GLN A 195 12.95 -10.46 -1.11
CA GLN A 195 13.89 -11.12 -0.21
C GLN A 195 13.62 -10.74 1.24
N LEU A 196 14.04 -11.59 2.18
CA LEU A 196 14.06 -11.20 3.59
C LEU A 196 15.12 -10.12 3.83
N VAL A 197 14.81 -9.12 4.65
CA VAL A 197 15.68 -7.98 4.97
C VAL A 197 15.73 -7.71 6.47
N GLY A 198 16.73 -6.94 6.90
CA GLY A 198 16.94 -6.50 8.26
C GLY A 198 17.90 -7.42 9.02
N ARG A 199 18.49 -6.89 10.10
CA ARG A 199 19.60 -7.48 10.87
C ARG A 199 19.47 -8.95 11.27
N ASN A 200 18.25 -9.47 11.42
CA ASN A 200 17.99 -10.85 11.82
C ASN A 200 17.57 -11.76 10.66
N SER A 201 17.57 -11.27 9.41
CA SER A 201 17.22 -12.02 8.19
C SER A 201 18.44 -12.67 7.52
N SER A 202 18.21 -13.36 6.39
CA SER A 202 19.28 -13.86 5.51
C SER A 202 20.08 -12.72 4.86
N ASN A 203 19.53 -11.50 4.78
CA ASN A 203 20.22 -10.30 4.30
C ASN A 203 20.36 -9.26 5.44
N PRO A 204 21.26 -9.48 6.43
CA PRO A 204 21.35 -8.66 7.64
C PRO A 204 21.77 -7.20 7.39
N ASN A 205 22.47 -6.94 6.28
CA ASN A 205 22.97 -5.62 5.90
C ASN A 205 22.00 -4.83 5.02
N THR A 206 20.86 -5.41 4.66
CA THR A 206 19.83 -4.77 3.85
C THR A 206 18.72 -4.29 4.78
N SER A 207 18.38 -3.00 4.73
CA SER A 207 17.25 -2.41 5.48
C SER A 207 16.11 -2.04 4.55
N LEU A 208 14.93 -1.78 5.11
CA LEU A 208 13.76 -1.35 4.32
C LEU A 208 13.97 -0.02 3.59
N TYR A 209 14.79 0.85 4.16
CA TYR A 209 15.24 2.13 3.62
C TYR A 209 16.48 2.59 4.39
N ALA A 210 17.17 3.63 3.93
CA ALA A 210 18.31 4.23 4.60
C ALA A 210 17.88 5.01 5.85
N SER A 211 18.70 4.96 6.92
CA SER A 211 18.45 5.74 8.14
C SER A 211 18.55 7.25 7.87
N ASP A 212 17.57 8.02 8.34
CA ASP A 212 17.62 9.49 8.27
C ASP A 212 18.27 10.07 9.53
N LEU A 213 19.41 10.74 9.36
CA LEU A 213 20.18 11.38 10.43
C LEU A 213 20.03 12.91 10.44
N SER A 214 19.16 13.47 9.60
CA SER A 214 19.09 14.93 9.38
C SER A 214 18.03 15.65 10.23
N ASN A 215 17.50 14.97 11.24
CA ASN A 215 16.33 15.40 11.99
C ASN A 215 16.68 16.39 13.12
N ILE A 216 17.02 17.63 12.75
CA ILE A 216 17.22 18.73 13.69
C ILE A 216 16.00 19.64 13.65
N GLY A 217 15.33 19.77 14.80
CA GLY A 217 14.13 20.58 15.03
C GLY A 217 14.48 21.84 15.82
N PRO A 218 14.85 22.96 15.15
CA PRO A 218 15.08 24.21 15.83
C PRO A 218 13.77 24.77 16.42
N VAL A 219 13.91 25.49 17.52
CA VAL A 219 12.86 26.28 18.16
C VAL A 219 13.43 27.67 18.42
N ALA A 220 12.71 28.70 18.01
CA ALA A 220 13.06 30.09 18.29
C ALA A 220 11.79 30.88 18.60
N GLY A 221 11.86 31.75 19.58
CA GLY A 221 10.75 32.60 19.97
C GLY A 221 11.18 33.80 20.79
N LEU A 222 10.27 34.74 20.93
CA LEU A 222 10.46 35.93 21.75
C LEU A 222 9.16 36.32 22.44
N SER A 223 9.31 36.95 23.59
CA SER A 223 8.23 37.63 24.31
C SER A 223 8.73 39.02 24.70
N TRP A 224 8.04 40.06 24.23
CA TRP A 224 8.44 41.46 24.41
C TRP A 224 7.29 42.32 24.93
N SER A 225 7.43 42.83 26.15
CA SER A 225 6.65 43.95 26.68
C SER A 225 7.15 45.25 26.02
N ILE A 226 6.37 45.82 25.11
CA ILE A 226 6.76 46.99 24.32
C ILE A 226 6.63 48.26 25.18
N PRO A 227 7.74 48.95 25.51
CA PRO A 227 7.72 50.05 26.48
C PRO A 227 7.04 51.32 25.95
N TYR A 228 7.07 51.55 24.63
CA TYR A 228 6.60 52.78 24.00
C TYR A 228 5.08 52.93 23.98
N PHE A 229 4.34 51.90 24.38
CA PHE A 229 2.88 51.87 24.39
C PHE A 229 2.29 51.76 25.80
N GLY A 230 3.06 52.16 26.81
CA GLY A 230 2.72 52.02 28.22
C GLY A 230 3.39 50.77 28.80
N LYS A 231 4.04 50.95 29.95
CA LYS A 231 4.73 49.88 30.67
C LYS A 231 3.78 48.70 30.93
N ASP A 232 4.16 47.53 30.43
CA ASP A 232 3.43 46.26 30.60
C ASP A 232 1.99 46.28 30.05
N LYS A 233 1.70 47.19 29.09
CA LYS A 233 0.37 47.30 28.45
C LYS A 233 0.27 46.59 27.12
N THR A 234 1.38 46.45 26.39
CA THR A 234 1.41 45.79 25.08
C THR A 234 2.48 44.70 25.08
N VAL A 235 2.09 43.46 24.80
CA VAL A 235 2.98 42.30 24.74
C VAL A 235 2.94 41.68 23.35
N LEU A 236 4.10 41.60 22.72
CA LEU A 236 4.32 40.87 21.48
C LEU A 236 4.91 39.50 21.81
N ARG A 237 4.35 38.43 21.23
CA ARG A 237 5.00 37.11 21.23
C ARG A 237 5.08 36.59 19.81
N ALA A 238 6.23 36.01 19.47
CA ALA A 238 6.41 35.34 18.19
C ALA A 238 7.21 34.05 18.42
N GLY A 239 6.95 33.03 17.59
CA GLY A 239 7.65 31.76 17.69
C GLY A 239 7.68 31.00 16.38
N TYR A 240 8.70 30.17 16.20
CA TYR A 240 8.91 29.25 15.10
C TYR A 240 9.47 27.93 15.63
N SER A 241 8.96 26.80 15.13
CA SER A 241 9.49 25.48 15.45
C SER A 241 9.36 24.47 14.30
N ILE A 242 10.26 23.49 14.29
CA ILE A 242 10.20 22.30 13.42
C ILE A 242 10.05 21.07 14.32
N ASN A 243 9.05 20.23 14.05
CA ASN A 243 8.80 18.99 14.78
C ASN A 243 8.70 17.82 13.80
N TYR A 244 9.43 16.74 14.08
CA TYR A 244 9.43 15.53 13.26
C TYR A 244 8.41 14.53 13.76
N GLU A 245 7.92 13.69 12.85
CA GLU A 245 6.94 12.65 13.14
C GLU A 245 7.47 11.28 12.76
N ARG A 246 7.26 10.31 13.67
CA ARG A 246 7.59 8.91 13.44
C ARG A 246 6.46 8.19 12.72
N ASN A 247 6.81 7.33 11.78
CA ASN A 247 5.87 6.42 11.15
C ASN A 247 5.31 5.38 12.12
N ALA A 248 4.05 5.00 11.93
CA ALA A 248 3.44 3.90 12.64
C ALA A 248 3.92 2.53 12.11
N PHE A 249 4.09 1.53 12.98
CA PHE A 249 4.41 0.16 12.55
C PHE A 249 3.36 -0.46 11.63
N VAL A 250 2.12 0.02 11.64
CA VAL A 250 1.12 -0.45 10.68
C VAL A 250 1.54 -0.16 9.24
N LEU A 251 2.21 0.97 8.98
CA LEU A 251 2.71 1.28 7.64
C LEU A 251 3.84 0.32 7.26
N THR A 252 4.79 0.09 8.18
CA THR A 252 5.87 -0.87 7.97
C THR A 252 5.34 -2.28 7.70
N ASP A 253 4.33 -2.70 8.45
CA ASP A 253 3.68 -4.00 8.29
C ASP A 253 2.91 -4.10 6.97
N ASN A 254 2.27 -3.03 6.51
CA ASN A 254 1.59 -3.03 5.21
C ASN A 254 2.55 -3.08 4.02
N VAL A 255 3.70 -2.39 4.11
CA VAL A 255 4.72 -2.41 3.05
C VAL A 255 5.45 -3.75 3.09
N SER A 256 6.30 -3.96 4.10
CA SER A 256 7.16 -5.12 4.21
C SER A 256 6.41 -6.43 4.47
N GLY A 257 5.23 -6.33 5.07
CA GLY A 257 4.50 -7.49 5.54
C GLY A 257 3.35 -7.94 4.62
N ASN A 258 3.00 -7.19 3.59
CA ASN A 258 2.11 -7.72 2.57
C ASN A 258 2.86 -8.01 1.27
N GLU A 259 4.20 -7.99 1.31
CA GLU A 259 4.99 -8.45 0.18
C GLU A 259 4.67 -9.92 -0.14
N PRO A 260 4.62 -10.27 -1.43
CA PRO A 260 4.35 -11.63 -1.85
C PRO A 260 5.49 -12.58 -1.45
N GLY A 261 5.15 -13.86 -1.35
CA GLY A 261 6.13 -14.94 -1.16
C GLY A 261 6.32 -15.44 0.28
N LEU A 262 5.80 -14.77 1.31
CA LEU A 262 5.81 -15.31 2.69
C LEU A 262 4.48 -15.93 3.12
N ARG A 263 3.46 -15.83 2.27
CA ARG A 263 2.15 -16.45 2.44
C ARG A 263 1.65 -16.92 1.08
N THR A 264 1.04 -18.10 1.06
CA THR A 264 0.32 -18.63 -0.10
C THR A 264 -1.10 -19.00 0.33
N GLU A 265 -2.06 -18.85 -0.57
CA GLU A 265 -3.46 -19.23 -0.40
C GLU A 265 -3.82 -20.19 -1.51
N THR A 266 -4.23 -21.40 -1.12
CA THR A 266 -4.64 -22.44 -2.04
C THR A 266 -6.15 -22.53 -2.05
N PHE A 267 -6.71 -22.54 -3.26
CA PHE A 267 -8.14 -22.78 -3.50
C PHE A 267 -8.33 -24.14 -4.14
N PHE A 268 -9.29 -24.91 -3.63
CA PHE A 268 -9.74 -26.14 -4.25
C PHE A 268 -11.16 -25.94 -4.75
N THR A 269 -11.36 -26.13 -6.06
CA THR A 269 -12.65 -26.06 -6.75
C THR A 269 -12.84 -27.31 -7.61
N SER A 270 -14.06 -27.53 -8.09
CA SER A 270 -14.41 -28.65 -8.96
C SER A 270 -15.45 -28.20 -9.99
N ASP A 271 -15.31 -28.65 -11.24
CA ASP A 271 -16.27 -28.40 -12.33
C ASP A 271 -17.51 -29.33 -12.26
N ASN A 272 -17.56 -30.20 -11.25
CA ASN A 272 -18.65 -31.12 -10.95
C ASN A 272 -19.07 -30.97 -9.48
N PHE A 273 -20.29 -31.41 -9.16
CA PHE A 273 -20.77 -31.52 -7.78
C PHE A 273 -19.70 -32.03 -6.80
N LEU A 274 -19.47 -31.24 -5.77
CA LEU A 274 -18.47 -31.45 -4.74
C LEU A 274 -19.14 -31.51 -3.37
N ASP A 275 -18.78 -32.51 -2.58
CA ASP A 275 -19.18 -32.62 -1.17
C ASP A 275 -17.94 -32.78 -0.28
N LEU A 276 -18.12 -32.67 1.03
CA LEU A 276 -17.05 -32.79 2.02
C LEU A 276 -16.33 -34.15 2.02
N THR A 277 -16.95 -35.21 1.51
CA THR A 277 -16.35 -36.56 1.50
C THR A 277 -15.26 -36.70 0.44
N ARG A 278 -15.27 -35.84 -0.58
CA ARG A 278 -14.32 -35.84 -1.70
C ARG A 278 -13.15 -34.87 -1.52
N ILE A 279 -13.05 -34.22 -0.36
CA ILE A 279 -12.06 -33.19 -0.06
C ILE A 279 -11.01 -33.74 0.90
N GLN A 280 -9.74 -33.70 0.49
CA GLN A 280 -8.63 -34.02 1.38
C GLN A 280 -8.15 -32.74 2.06
N LEU A 281 -8.25 -32.70 3.40
CA LEU A 281 -7.68 -31.65 4.23
C LEU A 281 -6.45 -32.14 5.00
N PRO A 282 -5.46 -31.27 5.29
CA PRO A 282 -5.31 -29.91 4.75
C PRO A 282 -5.06 -29.92 3.24
N LEU A 283 -5.33 -28.77 2.60
CA LEU A 283 -4.84 -28.52 1.25
C LEU A 283 -3.30 -28.54 1.23
N GLN A 284 -2.72 -28.52 0.03
CA GLN A 284 -1.27 -28.42 -0.13
C GLN A 284 -0.90 -26.99 -0.54
N PRO A 285 0.16 -26.40 0.03
CA PRO A 285 0.60 -25.07 -0.38
C PRO A 285 1.08 -25.08 -1.84
N GLU A 286 0.85 -23.97 -2.54
CA GLU A 286 1.35 -23.75 -3.89
C GLU A 286 2.68 -22.98 -3.88
N GLY A 287 3.58 -23.37 -4.77
CA GLY A 287 4.90 -22.75 -4.93
C GLY A 287 5.82 -22.95 -3.73
N ARG A 288 6.89 -22.15 -3.69
CA ARG A 288 7.83 -22.10 -2.57
C ARG A 288 7.92 -20.67 -2.03
N PRO A 289 8.29 -20.50 -0.75
CA PRO A 289 8.45 -19.17 -0.19
C PRO A 289 9.47 -18.34 -0.97
N LEU A 290 9.12 -17.08 -1.24
CA LEU A 290 9.91 -16.10 -2.00
C LEU A 290 10.22 -16.51 -3.45
N ASP A 291 9.45 -17.43 -4.04
CA ASP A 291 9.50 -17.65 -5.48
C ASP A 291 9.22 -16.34 -6.24
N VAL A 292 9.95 -16.15 -7.34
CA VAL A 292 9.78 -14.96 -8.18
C VAL A 292 8.41 -15.01 -8.83
N VAL A 293 7.62 -13.95 -8.63
CA VAL A 293 6.30 -13.80 -9.23
C VAL A 293 6.46 -13.67 -10.75
N PRO A 294 5.82 -14.53 -11.57
CA PRO A 294 5.98 -14.48 -13.01
C PRO A 294 5.25 -13.26 -13.62
N LEU A 295 5.66 -12.86 -14.83
CA LEU A 295 5.01 -11.78 -15.60
C LEU A 295 3.54 -12.06 -15.92
N THR A 296 3.14 -13.32 -15.86
CA THR A 296 1.79 -13.80 -16.15
C THR A 296 0.86 -13.77 -14.93
N ASP A 297 1.36 -13.50 -13.72
CA ASP A 297 0.52 -13.41 -12.52
C ASP A 297 -0.38 -12.17 -12.56
N ARG A 298 0.21 -10.96 -12.63
CA ARG A 298 -0.49 -9.66 -12.76
C ARG A 298 -1.62 -9.42 -11.74
N SER A 299 -1.64 -10.11 -10.61
CA SER A 299 -2.74 -10.06 -9.63
C SER A 299 -2.29 -9.61 -8.24
N GLN A 300 -1.04 -9.86 -7.91
CA GLN A 300 -0.47 -9.49 -6.63
C GLN A 300 -0.10 -8.00 -6.58
N VAL A 301 0.14 -7.49 -5.38
CA VAL A 301 0.62 -6.11 -5.16
C VAL A 301 1.96 -6.17 -4.46
N VAL A 302 2.91 -5.40 -4.96
CA VAL A 302 4.24 -5.24 -4.38
C VAL A 302 4.39 -3.82 -3.83
N SER A 303 5.17 -3.64 -2.76
CA SER A 303 5.43 -2.32 -2.19
C SER A 303 6.92 -2.08 -1.95
N ALA A 304 7.33 -0.82 -1.80
CA ALA A 304 8.64 -0.49 -1.27
C ALA A 304 8.64 0.91 -0.67
N PHE A 305 9.41 1.10 0.40
CA PHE A 305 9.80 2.44 0.81
C PHE A 305 10.86 2.98 -0.14
N GLN A 306 10.79 4.28 -0.43
CA GLN A 306 11.87 5.01 -1.09
C GLN A 306 13.19 4.73 -0.38
N ASN A 307 14.22 4.35 -1.14
CA ASN A 307 15.52 3.97 -0.59
C ASN A 307 16.11 5.05 0.36
N ASN A 308 15.91 6.33 0.05
CA ASN A 308 16.36 7.48 0.86
C ASN A 308 15.19 8.19 1.56
N LEU A 309 14.31 7.42 2.18
CA LEU A 309 13.15 7.94 2.92
C LEU A 309 13.58 8.97 3.97
N ARG A 310 12.84 10.07 4.04
CA ARG A 310 13.03 11.14 5.01
C ARG A 310 11.89 11.18 6.01
N THR A 311 12.22 11.64 7.21
CA THR A 311 11.25 11.78 8.29
C THR A 311 10.31 12.94 7.99
N PRO A 312 8.98 12.75 7.99
CA PRO A 312 8.01 13.83 7.86
C PRO A 312 8.16 14.84 9.00
N TYR A 313 7.89 16.12 8.71
CA TYR A 313 7.93 17.16 9.74
C TYR A 313 6.93 18.28 9.50
N THR A 314 6.59 18.97 10.57
CA THR A 314 5.75 20.17 10.57
C THR A 314 6.56 21.39 10.98
N GLN A 315 6.40 22.48 10.23
CA GLN A 315 6.89 23.81 10.58
C GLN A 315 5.72 24.60 11.14
N ASN A 316 5.89 25.17 12.32
CA ASN A 316 4.87 25.99 12.97
C ASN A 316 5.41 27.39 13.22
N TRP A 317 4.62 28.41 12.92
CA TRP A 317 4.91 29.79 13.28
C TRP A 317 3.69 30.46 13.89
N ASN A 318 3.93 31.34 14.87
CA ASN A 318 2.88 32.11 15.49
C ASN A 318 3.34 33.53 15.79
N LEU A 319 2.36 34.44 15.79
CA LEU A 319 2.50 35.83 16.13
C LEU A 319 1.30 36.23 16.98
N SER A 320 1.52 36.84 18.14
CA SER A 320 0.45 37.37 18.98
C SER A 320 0.79 38.76 19.49
N VAL A 321 -0.22 39.64 19.51
CA VAL A 321 -0.14 40.95 20.12
C VAL A 321 -1.29 41.08 21.10
N GLN A 322 -0.95 41.24 22.37
CA GLN A 322 -1.91 41.46 23.45
C GLN A 322 -1.78 42.90 23.94
N ARG A 323 -2.91 43.59 24.10
CA ARG A 323 -2.95 44.96 24.61
C ARG A 323 -4.04 45.18 25.64
N VAL A 324 -3.68 45.80 26.76
CA VAL A 324 -4.60 46.28 27.79
C VAL A 324 -4.91 47.76 27.56
N PHE A 325 -6.19 48.09 27.44
CA PHE A 325 -6.72 49.44 27.28
C PHE A 325 -7.31 49.97 28.60
N ARG A 326 -7.86 51.19 28.56
CA ARG A 326 -8.59 51.78 29.69
C ARG A 326 -9.83 50.95 30.02
N GLY A 327 -10.25 50.98 31.29
CA GLY A 327 -11.42 50.23 31.75
C GLY A 327 -11.22 48.72 31.80
N ASN A 328 -9.97 48.24 31.91
CA ASN A 328 -9.61 46.82 31.97
C ASN A 328 -9.96 46.00 30.72
N LEU A 329 -10.25 46.65 29.59
CA LEU A 329 -10.44 45.97 28.31
C LEU A 329 -9.10 45.39 27.80
N THR A 330 -9.09 44.13 27.38
CA THR A 330 -7.92 43.49 26.76
C THR A 330 -8.26 43.02 25.35
N LEU A 331 -7.44 43.39 24.37
CA LEU A 331 -7.47 42.85 23.01
C LEU A 331 -6.30 41.89 22.83
N ASP A 332 -6.57 40.73 22.24
CA ASP A 332 -5.55 39.75 21.88
C ASP A 332 -5.78 39.34 20.42
N VAL A 333 -4.80 39.64 19.56
CA VAL A 333 -4.81 39.25 18.15
C VAL A 333 -3.72 38.22 17.93
N ARG A 334 -4.08 37.08 17.33
CA ARG A 334 -3.17 35.96 17.10
C ARG A 334 -3.25 35.49 15.67
N TYR A 335 -2.09 35.17 15.12
CA TYR A 335 -1.92 34.48 13.85
C TYR A 335 -1.10 33.21 14.08
N VAL A 336 -1.54 32.11 13.49
CA VAL A 336 -0.89 30.79 13.56
C VAL A 336 -0.84 30.23 12.15
N GLY A 337 0.32 29.72 11.75
CA GLY A 337 0.51 28.99 10.50
C GLY A 337 1.26 27.69 10.72
N THR A 338 0.86 26.66 9.97
CA THR A 338 1.44 25.32 10.01
C THR A 338 1.66 24.83 8.58
N LYS A 339 2.83 24.25 8.31
CA LYS A 339 3.17 23.61 7.03
C LYS A 339 3.74 22.21 7.27
N GLY A 340 3.13 21.20 6.65
CA GLY A 340 3.73 19.86 6.54
C GLY A 340 4.77 19.82 5.42
N THR A 341 5.89 19.13 5.62
CA THR A 341 6.94 18.98 4.61
C THR A 341 7.50 17.56 4.67
N LYS A 342 7.85 16.99 3.50
CA LYS A 342 8.24 15.58 3.35
C LYS A 342 7.19 14.62 3.90
N LEU A 343 5.92 14.95 3.72
CA LEU A 343 4.83 14.06 4.14
C LEU A 343 4.93 12.75 3.35
N LEU A 344 4.64 11.64 4.03
CA LEU A 344 4.60 10.35 3.37
C LEU A 344 3.35 10.25 2.50
N ARG A 345 3.56 9.72 1.31
CA ARG A 345 2.48 9.32 0.41
C ARG A 345 2.84 7.98 -0.23
N THR A 346 1.81 7.20 -0.48
CA THR A 346 1.90 6.00 -1.31
C THR A 346 1.34 6.35 -2.68
N VAL A 347 2.09 6.03 -3.73
CA VAL A 347 1.62 6.12 -5.13
C VAL A 347 1.76 4.74 -5.77
N ASN A 348 0.79 4.35 -6.58
CA ASN A 348 0.94 3.17 -7.44
C ASN A 348 1.65 3.62 -8.72
N ILE A 349 2.83 3.07 -9.00
CA ILE A 349 3.58 3.40 -10.22
C ILE A 349 3.15 2.56 -11.42
N ASN A 350 2.36 1.50 -11.20
CA ASN A 350 1.61 0.81 -12.24
C ASN A 350 0.37 1.64 -12.62
N GLU A 351 0.60 2.89 -13.01
CA GLU A 351 -0.41 3.70 -13.67
C GLU A 351 -0.48 3.27 -15.15
N VAL A 352 -1.69 3.20 -15.69
CA VAL A 352 -1.91 2.73 -17.06
C VAL A 352 -1.37 3.75 -18.07
N ASN A 353 -0.50 3.28 -18.94
CA ASN A 353 -0.06 3.98 -20.13
C ASN A 353 -1.14 3.85 -21.20
N ILE A 354 -1.65 4.98 -21.66
CA ILE A 354 -2.60 5.05 -22.79
C ILE A 354 -2.11 5.98 -23.91
N PHE A 355 -1.07 6.77 -23.65
CA PHE A 355 -0.63 7.85 -24.53
C PHE A 355 0.53 7.39 -25.43
N GLU A 356 1.61 6.89 -24.82
CA GLU A 356 2.86 6.55 -25.54
C GLU A 356 2.75 5.24 -26.33
N ASN A 357 1.69 4.46 -26.10
CA ASN A 357 1.48 3.15 -26.73
C ASN A 357 0.42 3.16 -27.86
N GLY A 358 -0.24 4.29 -28.12
CA GLY A 358 -1.27 4.44 -29.16
C GLY A 358 -2.64 3.84 -28.81
N LEU A 359 -2.82 3.32 -27.59
CA LEU A 359 -4.07 2.69 -27.16
C LEU A 359 -5.21 3.71 -27.09
N LEU A 360 -4.96 4.94 -26.61
CA LEU A 360 -5.97 6.00 -26.56
C LEU A 360 -6.53 6.32 -27.94
N GLN A 361 -5.66 6.44 -28.95
CA GLN A 361 -6.09 6.72 -30.32
C GLN A 361 -6.94 5.57 -30.90
N ALA A 362 -6.54 4.33 -30.65
CA ALA A 362 -7.29 3.15 -31.10
C ALA A 362 -8.64 3.03 -30.37
N PHE A 363 -8.69 3.35 -29.09
CA PHE A 363 -9.92 3.41 -28.28
C PHE A 363 -10.89 4.46 -28.83
N GLN A 364 -10.41 5.69 -29.06
CA GLN A 364 -11.22 6.79 -29.61
C GLN A 364 -11.72 6.49 -31.03
N THR A 365 -10.86 5.91 -31.88
CA THR A 365 -11.26 5.47 -33.23
C THR A 365 -12.38 4.46 -33.16
N THR A 366 -12.29 3.48 -32.26
CA THR A 366 -13.31 2.47 -32.03
C THR A 366 -14.60 3.09 -31.46
N GLN A 367 -14.48 4.02 -30.53
CA GLN A 367 -15.62 4.73 -29.94
C GLN A 367 -16.39 5.55 -30.99
N ALA A 368 -15.69 6.18 -31.93
CA ALA A 368 -16.27 6.97 -33.01
C ALA A 368 -16.92 6.13 -34.14
N GLY A 369 -16.94 4.80 -34.00
CA GLY A 369 -17.47 3.88 -35.02
C GLY A 369 -16.46 3.50 -36.12
N GLY A 370 -15.22 3.99 -36.03
CA GLY A 370 -14.13 3.59 -36.93
C GLY A 370 -13.53 2.24 -36.57
N ASN A 371 -12.64 1.75 -37.43
CA ASN A 371 -11.91 0.50 -37.23
C ASN A 371 -10.44 0.78 -36.97
N ALA A 372 -9.96 0.37 -35.80
CA ALA A 372 -8.58 0.56 -35.37
C ALA A 372 -7.79 -0.75 -35.56
N PRO A 373 -6.75 -0.78 -36.42
CA PRO A 373 -5.96 -1.99 -36.66
C PRO A 373 -5.30 -2.56 -35.39
N LEU A 374 -5.03 -1.70 -34.39
CA LEU A 374 -4.52 -2.14 -33.09
C LEU A 374 -5.52 -3.02 -32.33
N MET A 375 -6.84 -2.79 -32.47
CA MET A 375 -7.86 -3.64 -31.87
C MET A 375 -7.97 -4.98 -32.59
N ASP A 376 -7.81 -5.00 -33.91
CA ASP A 376 -7.71 -6.25 -34.66
C ASP A 376 -6.52 -7.09 -34.19
N ARG A 377 -5.37 -6.43 -33.96
CA ARG A 377 -4.14 -7.07 -33.50
C ARG A 377 -4.26 -7.61 -32.08
N LEU A 378 -4.80 -6.82 -31.16
CA LEU A 378 -4.96 -7.19 -29.74
C LEU A 378 -5.92 -8.37 -29.55
N PHE A 379 -6.98 -8.44 -30.34
CA PHE A 379 -8.05 -9.41 -30.17
C PHE A 379 -8.10 -10.45 -31.30
N PHE A 380 -7.03 -10.58 -32.09
CA PHE A 380 -7.00 -11.49 -33.24
C PHE A 380 -7.34 -12.92 -32.82
N GLY A 381 -8.30 -13.54 -33.53
CA GLY A 381 -8.75 -14.91 -33.27
C GLY A 381 -9.72 -15.07 -32.10
N ILE A 382 -9.97 -14.01 -31.31
CA ILE A 382 -10.92 -14.03 -30.19
C ILE A 382 -12.33 -13.78 -30.72
N ASP A 383 -13.31 -14.50 -30.16
CA ASP A 383 -14.73 -14.26 -30.41
C ASP A 383 -15.33 -13.48 -29.25
N LEU A 384 -15.85 -12.29 -29.53
CA LEU A 384 -16.51 -11.43 -28.54
C LEU A 384 -18.02 -11.28 -28.81
N GLY A 385 -18.60 -12.19 -29.59
CA GLY A 385 -20.04 -12.27 -29.88
C GLY A 385 -20.43 -12.05 -31.34
N LEU A 386 -19.49 -11.63 -32.19
CA LEU A 386 -19.70 -11.44 -33.65
C LEU A 386 -18.96 -12.48 -34.50
N GLY A 387 -18.37 -13.51 -33.88
CA GLY A 387 -17.46 -14.44 -34.52
C GLY A 387 -16.00 -14.08 -34.26
N ARG A 388 -15.08 -14.95 -34.68
CA ARG A 388 -13.64 -14.77 -34.49
C ARG A 388 -13.12 -13.56 -35.27
N ILE A 389 -12.48 -12.64 -34.56
CA ILE A 389 -11.86 -11.45 -35.12
C ILE A 389 -10.72 -11.84 -36.07
N ASN A 390 -10.74 -11.31 -37.28
CA ASN A 390 -9.73 -11.58 -38.32
C ASN A 390 -9.22 -10.31 -39.02
N GLY A 391 -9.69 -9.13 -38.62
CA GLY A 391 -9.32 -7.83 -39.18
C GLY A 391 -9.81 -7.58 -40.61
N ARG A 392 -10.73 -8.41 -41.12
CA ARG A 392 -11.31 -8.27 -42.47
C ARG A 392 -12.83 -8.30 -42.45
N THR A 393 -13.41 -9.44 -42.13
CA THR A 393 -14.86 -9.65 -42.10
C THR A 393 -15.44 -9.40 -40.71
N VAL A 394 -14.64 -9.64 -39.67
CA VAL A 394 -14.95 -9.30 -38.28
C VAL A 394 -13.76 -8.50 -37.74
N THR A 395 -13.99 -7.23 -37.47
CA THR A 395 -12.97 -6.33 -36.89
C THR A 395 -13.04 -6.35 -35.37
N GLY A 396 -11.91 -6.13 -34.71
CA GLY A 396 -11.82 -5.99 -33.27
C GLY A 396 -12.66 -4.80 -32.79
N SER A 397 -12.64 -3.68 -33.52
CA SER A 397 -13.45 -2.50 -33.18
C SER A 397 -14.96 -2.80 -33.20
N ASP A 398 -15.47 -3.52 -34.20
CA ASP A 398 -16.89 -3.93 -34.24
C ASP A 398 -17.23 -4.87 -33.08
N SER A 399 -16.39 -5.88 -32.86
CA SER A 399 -16.54 -6.85 -31.78
C SER A 399 -16.54 -6.19 -30.39
N LEU A 400 -15.67 -5.21 -30.16
CA LEU A 400 -15.60 -4.47 -28.90
C LEU A 400 -16.83 -3.57 -28.68
N ARG A 401 -17.41 -3.01 -29.74
CA ARG A 401 -18.67 -2.26 -29.66
C ARG A 401 -19.88 -3.16 -29.39
N ALA A 402 -19.84 -4.43 -29.83
CA ALA A 402 -20.90 -5.39 -29.63
C ALA A 402 -20.86 -6.07 -28.25
N ASN A 403 -19.66 -6.34 -27.72
CA ASN A 403 -19.49 -6.99 -26.43
C ASN A 403 -19.95 -6.07 -25.28
N SER A 404 -20.79 -6.60 -24.39
CA SER A 404 -21.43 -5.81 -23.33
C SER A 404 -20.44 -5.10 -22.41
N THR A 405 -19.35 -5.77 -22.02
CA THR A 405 -18.35 -5.23 -21.09
C THR A 405 -17.57 -4.10 -21.73
N THR A 406 -16.98 -4.33 -22.89
CA THR A 406 -16.16 -3.33 -23.56
C THR A 406 -16.99 -2.18 -24.14
N ARG A 407 -18.24 -2.44 -24.53
CA ARG A 407 -19.20 -1.40 -24.94
C ARG A 407 -19.48 -0.40 -23.82
N VAL A 408 -19.61 -0.85 -22.57
CA VAL A 408 -19.80 0.06 -21.42
C VAL A 408 -18.59 0.96 -21.23
N LEU A 409 -17.37 0.40 -21.33
CA LEU A 409 -16.13 1.18 -21.23
C LEU A 409 -16.05 2.24 -22.34
N LEU A 410 -16.34 1.85 -23.59
CA LEU A 410 -16.42 2.75 -24.73
C LEU A 410 -17.47 3.85 -24.52
N ALA A 411 -18.69 3.51 -24.09
CA ALA A 411 -19.77 4.46 -23.88
C ALA A 411 -19.48 5.47 -22.76
N ASN A 412 -18.78 5.04 -21.71
CA ASN A 412 -18.40 5.88 -20.56
C ASN A 412 -17.09 6.65 -20.77
N ASN A 413 -16.43 6.51 -21.92
CA ASN A 413 -15.10 7.06 -22.18
C ASN A 413 -14.05 6.62 -21.14
N ASP A 414 -14.15 5.38 -20.68
CA ASP A 414 -13.27 4.80 -19.66
C ASP A 414 -12.11 4.03 -20.29
N VAL A 415 -11.19 4.78 -20.89
CA VAL A 415 -9.98 4.23 -21.53
C VAL A 415 -9.02 3.61 -20.51
N GLY A 416 -9.01 4.09 -19.26
CA GLY A 416 -8.14 3.57 -18.21
C GLY A 416 -8.51 2.14 -17.83
N SER A 417 -9.79 1.91 -17.52
CA SER A 417 -10.29 0.55 -17.26
C SER A 417 -10.18 -0.37 -18.48
N PHE A 418 -10.27 0.18 -19.70
CA PHE A 418 -10.00 -0.59 -20.92
C PHE A 418 -8.53 -1.02 -21.03
N ALA A 419 -7.59 -0.14 -20.70
CA ALA A 419 -6.17 -0.46 -20.66
C ALA A 419 -5.87 -1.54 -19.61
N ASP A 420 -6.46 -1.45 -18.41
CA ASP A 420 -6.35 -2.49 -17.39
C ASP A 420 -6.94 -3.82 -17.84
N PHE A 421 -8.07 -3.82 -18.53
CA PHE A 421 -8.64 -5.03 -19.14
C PHE A 421 -7.66 -5.67 -20.12
N VAL A 422 -7.06 -4.88 -21.03
CA VAL A 422 -6.04 -5.38 -21.97
C VAL A 422 -4.81 -5.93 -21.22
N ASN A 423 -4.39 -5.26 -20.14
CA ASN A 423 -3.24 -5.63 -19.33
C ASN A 423 -3.46 -6.92 -18.52
N THR A 424 -4.69 -7.22 -18.12
CA THR A 424 -5.00 -8.31 -17.17
C THR A 424 -5.83 -9.45 -17.75
N ALA A 425 -6.33 -9.30 -18.97
CA ALA A 425 -7.06 -10.34 -19.67
C ALA A 425 -6.32 -11.68 -19.63
N GLN A 426 -7.05 -12.71 -19.18
CA GLN A 426 -6.52 -14.02 -18.86
C GLN A 426 -6.94 -15.03 -19.92
N VAL A 427 -6.00 -15.88 -20.34
CA VAL A 427 -6.26 -17.04 -21.20
C VAL A 427 -5.53 -18.24 -20.59
N GLY A 428 -6.29 -19.26 -20.21
CA GLY A 428 -5.78 -20.31 -19.32
C GLY A 428 -5.39 -19.71 -17.96
N ASP A 429 -4.20 -20.06 -17.46
CA ASP A 429 -3.68 -19.57 -16.18
C ASP A 429 -2.83 -18.30 -16.29
N GLU A 430 -2.70 -17.73 -17.50
CA GLU A 430 -1.80 -16.61 -17.74
C GLU A 430 -2.55 -15.31 -18.02
N ARG A 431 -2.30 -14.29 -17.19
CA ARG A 431 -2.78 -12.92 -17.42
C ARG A 431 -1.88 -12.18 -18.41
N GLY A 432 -2.41 -11.10 -18.99
CA GLY A 432 -1.73 -10.30 -20.01
C GLY A 432 -1.63 -11.01 -21.36
N ALA A 433 -2.45 -12.05 -21.59
CA ALA A 433 -2.36 -12.90 -22.79
C ALA A 433 -2.59 -12.12 -24.10
N LEU A 434 -3.45 -11.10 -24.07
CA LEU A 434 -3.72 -10.25 -25.23
C LEU A 434 -2.46 -9.53 -25.74
N LEU A 435 -1.58 -9.09 -24.83
CA LEU A 435 -0.33 -8.43 -25.21
C LEU A 435 0.60 -9.40 -25.93
N ARG A 436 0.74 -10.63 -25.41
CA ARG A 436 1.58 -11.68 -25.99
C ARG A 436 1.06 -12.16 -27.34
N PHE A 437 -0.25 -12.38 -27.47
CA PHE A 437 -0.87 -12.74 -28.75
C PHE A 437 -0.70 -11.65 -29.80
N ALA A 438 -0.75 -10.39 -29.38
CA ALA A 438 -0.46 -9.26 -30.24
C ALA A 438 1.03 -9.09 -30.55
N GLY A 439 1.94 -9.79 -29.88
CA GLY A 439 3.39 -9.55 -29.98
C GLY A 439 3.77 -8.14 -29.51
N LEU A 440 3.10 -7.65 -28.47
CA LEU A 440 3.39 -6.39 -27.80
C LEU A 440 4.24 -6.65 -26.54
N PRO A 441 5.05 -5.69 -26.10
CA PRO A 441 5.84 -5.82 -24.87
C PRO A 441 4.99 -6.07 -23.63
N GLU A 442 5.54 -6.78 -22.63
CA GLU A 442 4.84 -7.06 -21.38
C GLU A 442 4.52 -5.77 -20.59
N ASN A 443 5.41 -4.76 -20.67
CA ASN A 443 5.25 -3.45 -20.05
C ASN A 443 4.52 -2.43 -20.92
N TRP A 444 3.77 -2.88 -21.93
CA TRP A 444 3.10 -1.98 -22.87
C TRP A 444 2.01 -1.12 -22.24
N ILE A 445 1.36 -1.61 -21.16
CA ILE A 445 0.36 -0.84 -20.39
C ILE A 445 0.93 -0.33 -19.07
N VAL A 446 1.67 -1.13 -18.31
CA VAL A 446 2.16 -0.74 -16.98
C VAL A 446 3.66 -0.99 -16.85
N VAL A 447 4.32 -0.22 -15.99
CA VAL A 447 5.78 -0.30 -15.81
C VAL A 447 6.24 -1.63 -15.22
N ASN A 448 5.50 -2.20 -14.27
CA ASN A 448 5.83 -3.49 -13.67
C ASN A 448 4.68 -4.49 -13.86
N PRO A 449 4.67 -5.19 -15.00
CA PRO A 449 3.62 -6.14 -15.31
C PRO A 449 3.61 -7.41 -14.45
N GLN A 450 4.56 -7.67 -13.55
CA GLN A 450 4.42 -8.82 -12.63
C GLN A 450 3.23 -8.67 -11.67
N PHE A 451 2.80 -7.43 -11.41
CA PHE A 451 1.87 -7.10 -10.34
C PHE A 451 0.69 -6.27 -10.85
N ALA A 452 -0.48 -6.45 -10.23
CA ALA A 452 -1.61 -5.54 -10.41
C ALA A 452 -1.31 -4.14 -9.86
N GLY A 453 -0.38 -4.03 -8.90
CA GLY A 453 0.06 -2.74 -8.36
C GLY A 453 1.49 -2.77 -7.83
N ALA A 454 2.21 -1.68 -8.05
CA ALA A 454 3.56 -1.43 -7.55
C ALA A 454 3.54 -0.15 -6.71
N ARG A 455 3.45 -0.30 -5.38
CA ARG A 455 3.23 0.81 -4.44
C ARG A 455 4.54 1.39 -3.94
N PHE A 456 4.86 2.59 -4.42
CA PHE A 456 6.01 3.37 -3.96
C PHE A 456 5.60 4.25 -2.76
N VAL A 457 6.19 3.99 -1.59
CA VAL A 457 5.98 4.78 -0.37
C VAL A 457 7.15 5.74 -0.17
N GLY A 458 6.92 7.03 -0.36
CA GLY A 458 7.98 8.03 -0.38
C GLY A 458 7.57 9.41 0.07
N ASN A 459 8.52 10.34 0.04
CA ASN A 459 8.28 11.76 0.30
C ASN A 459 8.20 12.46 -1.07
N PHE A 460 7.00 12.89 -1.47
CA PHE A 460 6.75 13.48 -2.80
C PHE A 460 6.70 15.02 -2.82
N SER A 461 6.85 15.66 -1.65
CA SER A 461 6.74 17.13 -1.48
C SER A 461 7.59 17.65 -0.34
#